data_AF-A0A1B8RV88-F1
#
_entry.id   AF-A0A1B8RV88-F1
#
_cell.length_a   1.000
_cell.length_b   1.000
_cell.length_c   1.000
_cell.angle_alpha   90.00
_cell.angle_beta   90.00
_cell.angle_gamma   90.00
#
_symmetry.space_group_name_H-M   'P 1'
#
loop_
_entity.id
_entity.type
_entity.pdbx_description
1 polymer ?
#
loop_
_entity_poly.entity_id
_entity_poly.type
_entity_poly.pdbx_seq_one_letter_code
_entity_poly.pdbx_strand_id
1 'polypeptide(L)'
;MSDQVACSTLYGWEEKDGFDPEHSNVRFAFKFCVIRPLCWLGLLWEDRESLNLWEVGTYYKTPLWQAALKLDTDGQAALRLV
;
A
#
# COMPACT_ATOMS: atom_id res chain seq x y z
N MET A 1 4.81 -4.55 -33.12
CA MET A 1 6.08 -4.48 -32.34
C MET A 1 6.63 -3.05 -32.27
N SER A 2 5.80 -2.00 -32.21
CA SER A 2 6.28 -0.59 -32.19
C SER A 2 5.79 0.26 -31.02
N ASP A 3 4.82 -0.21 -30.23
CA ASP A 3 4.12 0.65 -29.28
C ASP A 3 4.69 0.63 -27.85
N GLN A 4 5.53 -0.37 -27.50
CA GLN A 4 6.16 -0.44 -26.17
C GLN A 4 7.32 0.57 -26.01
N VAL A 5 8.05 0.86 -27.08
CA VAL A 5 9.22 1.75 -27.03
C VAL A 5 8.80 3.22 -26.86
N ALA A 6 7.64 3.59 -27.41
CA ALA A 6 7.10 4.95 -27.31
C ALA A 6 6.75 5.32 -25.86
N CYS A 7 6.21 4.37 -25.08
CA CYS A 7 5.84 4.61 -23.69
C CYS A 7 7.08 4.78 -22.80
N SER A 8 8.13 3.97 -23.02
CA SER A 8 9.37 4.03 -22.23
C SER A 8 10.10 5.36 -22.39
N THR A 9 10.20 5.89 -23.61
CA THR A 9 10.87 7.17 -23.89
C THR A 9 10.08 8.39 -23.39
N LEU A 10 8.75 8.35 -23.45
CA LEU A 10 7.92 9.51 -23.10
C LEU A 10 7.77 9.71 -21.58
N TYR A 11 7.80 8.64 -20.79
CA TYR A 11 7.55 8.71 -19.36
C TYR A 11 8.79 8.66 -18.47
N GLY A 12 10.00 8.49 -19.04
CA GLY A 12 11.24 8.47 -18.26
C GLY A 12 11.23 7.44 -17.12
N TRP A 13 10.46 6.35 -17.29
CA TRP A 13 10.33 5.28 -16.32
C TRP A 13 11.50 4.33 -16.51
N GLU A 14 12.60 4.59 -15.79
CA GLU A 14 13.47 3.48 -15.43
C GLU A 14 12.73 2.68 -14.37
N GLU A 15 12.29 1.48 -14.75
CA GLU A 15 11.91 0.42 -13.83
C GLU A 15 13.15 0.11 -12.99
N LYS A 16 13.36 0.89 -11.93
CA LYS A 16 14.32 0.56 -10.90
C LYS A 16 13.71 -0.57 -10.08
N ASP A 17 13.82 -1.78 -10.62
CA ASP A 17 13.84 -3.04 -9.88
C ASP A 17 15.12 -3.15 -9.01
N GLY A 18 15.56 -2.03 -8.43
CA GLY A 18 16.59 -2.02 -7.42
C GLY A 18 15.90 -2.23 -6.09
N PHE A 19 16.02 -3.43 -5.52
CA PHE A 19 15.70 -3.65 -4.11
C PHE A 19 16.41 -2.57 -3.28
N ASP A 20 15.67 -1.57 -2.81
CA ASP A 20 16.16 -0.55 -1.90
C ASP A 20 15.92 -1.05 -0.46
N PRO A 21 16.98 -1.42 0.28
CA PRO A 21 16.86 -1.95 1.62
C PRO A 21 16.18 -0.95 2.57
N GLU A 22 16.46 0.35 2.42
CA GLU A 22 15.90 1.39 3.29
C GLU A 22 14.40 1.54 3.04
N HIS A 23 13.99 1.53 1.77
CA HIS A 23 12.58 1.57 1.38
C HIS A 23 11.81 0.33 1.87
N SER A 24 12.45 -0.85 1.82
CA SER A 24 11.85 -2.10 2.34
C SER A 24 11.69 -2.07 3.86
N ASN A 25 12.63 -1.46 4.59
CA ASN A 25 12.62 -1.38 6.04
C ASN A 25 11.53 -0.43 6.55
N VAL A 26 11.41 0.77 5.96
CA VAL A 26 10.34 1.71 6.34
C VAL A 26 8.95 1.15 6.05
N ARG A 27 8.77 0.44 4.93
CA ARG A 27 7.52 -0.26 4.62
C ARG A 27 7.20 -1.34 5.62
N PHE A 28 8.20 -2.14 6.00
CA PHE A 28 8.04 -3.18 7.01
C PHE A 28 7.63 -2.56 8.35
N ALA A 29 8.38 -1.56 8.83
CA ALA A 29 8.08 -0.87 10.08
C ALA A 29 6.66 -0.30 10.09
N PHE A 30 6.24 0.35 8.99
CA PHE A 30 4.88 0.90 8.88
C PHE A 30 3.80 -0.19 8.89
N LYS A 31 3.98 -1.27 8.12
CA LYS A 31 3.03 -2.39 8.07
C LYS A 31 2.84 -3.04 9.44
N PHE A 32 3.93 -3.27 10.17
CA PHE A 32 3.87 -3.97 11.46
C PHE A 32 3.44 -3.06 12.62
N CYS A 33 3.87 -1.81 12.65
CA CYS A 33 3.61 -0.90 13.76
C CYS A 33 2.32 -0.11 13.62
N VAL A 34 1.79 0.07 12.39
CA VAL A 34 0.60 0.89 12.15
C VAL A 34 -0.53 0.08 11.56
N ILE A 35 -0.30 -0.55 10.40
CA ILE A 35 -1.38 -1.20 9.64
C ILE A 35 -1.92 -2.43 10.38
N ARG A 36 -1.05 -3.32 10.88
CA ARG A 36 -1.48 -4.51 11.62
C ARG A 36 -2.32 -4.19 12.87
N PRO A 37 -1.91 -3.27 13.75
CA PRO A 37 -2.76 -2.85 14.86
C PRO A 37 -4.12 -2.31 14.42
N LEU A 38 -4.17 -1.52 13.35
CA LEU A 38 -5.43 -1.00 12.80
C LEU A 38 -6.32 -2.11 12.24
N CYS A 39 -5.74 -3.15 11.63
CA CYS A 39 -6.46 -4.35 11.22
C CYS A 39 -6.99 -5.13 12.43
N TRP A 40 -6.20 -5.29 13.49
CA TRP A 40 -6.63 -5.96 14.73
C TRP A 40 -7.76 -5.23 15.44
N LEU A 41 -7.76 -3.90 15.39
CA LEU A 41 -8.84 -3.06 15.90
C LEU A 41 -10.09 -3.09 15.02
N GLY A 42 -10.03 -3.74 13.85
CA GLY A 42 -11.13 -3.76 12.88
C GLY A 42 -11.37 -2.42 12.19
N LEU A 43 -10.42 -1.48 12.27
CA LEU A 43 -10.47 -0.17 11.61
C LEU A 43 -10.09 -0.29 10.13
N LEU A 44 -9.20 -1.23 9.82
CA LEU A 44 -8.85 -1.62 8.46
C LEU A 44 -9.23 -3.07 8.23
N TRP A 45 -9.74 -3.35 7.03
CA TRP A 45 -9.93 -4.71 6.53
C TRP A 45 -8.89 -4.98 5.46
N GLU A 46 -8.26 -6.13 5.50
CA GLU A 46 -7.24 -6.50 4.53
C GLU A 46 -7.77 -7.60 3.62
N ASP A 47 -7.77 -7.31 2.32
CA ASP A 47 -8.11 -8.28 1.28
C ASP A 47 -6.83 -9.02 0.91
N ARG A 48 -6.67 -10.19 1.54
CA ARG A 48 -5.54 -11.08 1.30
C ARG A 48 -6.00 -12.25 0.45
N GLU A 49 -5.51 -12.34 -0.79
CA GLU A 49 -5.57 -13.59 -1.56
C GLU A 49 -4.55 -14.62 -1.07
N SER A 50 -3.50 -14.20 -0.34
CA SER A 50 -2.49 -15.09 0.23
C SER A 50 -1.99 -14.66 1.63
N LEU A 51 -1.46 -15.62 2.40
CA LEU A 51 -0.89 -15.41 3.74
C LEU A 51 0.53 -14.84 3.74
N ASN A 52 1.05 -14.43 2.58
CA ASN A 52 2.42 -13.94 2.48
C ASN A 52 2.57 -12.57 3.15
N LEU A 53 3.38 -12.54 4.23
CA LEU A 53 3.72 -11.31 4.97
C LEU A 53 4.39 -10.24 4.09
N TRP A 54 4.98 -10.67 2.96
CA TRP A 54 5.70 -9.84 2.00
C TRP A 54 4.86 -9.38 0.82
N GLU A 55 3.64 -9.90 0.65
CA GLU A 55 2.79 -9.52 -0.48
C GLU A 55 2.11 -8.16 -0.27
N VAL A 56 1.90 -7.50 -1.41
CA VAL A 56 1.13 -6.28 -1.56
C VAL A 56 -0.35 -6.63 -1.32
N GLY A 57 -0.82 -6.34 -0.11
CA GLY A 57 -2.24 -6.48 0.25
C GLY A 57 -3.00 -5.19 0.00
N THR A 58 -4.27 -5.30 -0.40
CA THR A 58 -5.16 -4.13 -0.49
C THR A 58 -5.87 -3.95 0.85
N TYR A 59 -5.76 -2.75 1.43
CA TYR A 59 -6.41 -2.40 2.70
C TYR A 59 -7.60 -1.48 2.47
N TYR A 60 -8.72 -1.83 3.06
CA TYR A 60 -9.98 -1.11 2.97
C TYR A 60 -10.34 -0.51 4.32
N LYS A 61 -10.82 0.73 4.32
CA LYS A 61 -11.34 1.38 5.52
C LYS A 61 -12.67 0.74 5.91
N THR A 62 -12.84 0.39 7.17
CA THR A 62 -14.12 -0.10 7.67
C THR A 62 -15.00 1.07 8.12
N PRO A 63 -16.33 0.87 8.31
CA PRO A 63 -17.19 1.89 8.89
C PRO A 63 -16.75 2.35 10.29
N LEU A 64 -16.03 1.48 11.02
CA LEU A 64 -15.49 1.80 12.34
C LEU A 64 -14.37 2.85 12.25
N TRP A 65 -13.65 2.93 11.14
CA TRP A 65 -12.62 3.94 10.89
C TRP A 65 -13.18 5.35 11.09
N GLN A 66 -14.30 5.66 10.43
CA GLN A 66 -14.95 6.97 10.50
C GLN A 66 -15.53 7.28 11.89
N ALA A 67 -15.89 6.24 12.65
CA ALA A 67 -16.42 6.39 14.00
C ALA A 67 -15.31 6.64 15.05
N ALA A 68 -14.13 6.05 14.86
CA ALA A 68 -13.04 6.08 15.83
C ALA A 68 -11.95 7.12 15.52
N LEU A 69 -11.74 7.44 14.23
CA LEU A 69 -10.72 8.36 13.75
C LEU A 69 -11.38 9.39 12.84
N LYS A 70 -11.06 10.67 13.09
CA LYS A 70 -11.35 11.77 12.17
C LYS A 70 -10.02 12.30 11.69
N LEU A 71 -9.65 11.95 10.47
CA LEU A 71 -8.42 12.42 9.84
C LEU A 71 -8.76 13.32 8.66
N ASP A 72 -7.98 14.38 8.46
CA ASP A 72 -8.17 15.27 7.30
C ASP A 72 -8.01 14.53 5.95
N THR A 73 -7.36 13.38 5.97
CA THR A 73 -7.13 12.50 4.81
C THR A 73 -8.27 11.50 4.56
N ASP A 74 -9.37 11.58 5.31
CA ASP A 74 -10.42 10.56 5.25
C ASP A 74 -11.13 10.45 3.89
N GLY A 75 -11.14 11.53 3.10
CA GLY A 75 -11.62 11.52 1.72
C GLY A 75 -10.77 10.69 0.73
N GLN A 76 -9.59 10.21 1.13
CA GLN A 76 -8.77 9.34 0.28
C GLN A 76 -9.17 7.87 0.52
N ALA A 77 -9.81 7.27 -0.49
CA ALA A 77 -10.57 6.03 -0.35
C ALA A 77 -9.74 4.74 -0.28
N ALA A 78 -8.44 4.75 -0.60
CA ALA A 78 -7.61 3.55 -0.61
C ALA A 78 -6.16 3.84 -0.23
N LEU A 79 -5.62 3.09 0.73
CA LEU A 79 -4.19 3.03 1.00
C LEU A 79 -3.61 1.87 0.19
N ARG A 80 -3.09 2.18 -1.00
CA ARG A 80 -2.32 1.21 -1.79
C ARG A 80 -0.86 1.30 -1.38
N LEU A 81 -0.41 0.32 -0.59
CA LEU A 81 1.01 0.15 -0.32
C LEU A 81 1.65 -0.55 -1.54
N VAL A 82 1.91 0.22 -2.61
CA VAL A 82 2.79 -0.19 -3.73
C VAL A 82 4.20 -0.28 -3.21
#